data_AF-A0A5B6TI66-F1
#
_entry.id   AF-A0A5B6TI66-F1
#
_cell.length_a   1.000
_cell.length_b   1.000
_cell.length_c   1.000
_cell.angle_alpha   90.00
_cell.angle_beta   90.00
_cell.angle_gamma   90.00
#
_symmetry.space_group_name_H-M   'P 1'
#
loop_
_entity.id
_entity.type
_entity.pdbx_description
1 polymer ?
#
loop_
_entity_poly.entity_id
_entity_poly.type
_entity_poly.pdbx_seq_one_letter_code
_entity_poly.pdbx_strand_id
1 'polypeptide(L)'
;MGLQTIDYIVFLTYFFIVSGYGYWIYRQKKDEKMDSKDYFLAEGSLTWWAIGSSLIASNISAEQFIGMSGSGFAMGLAISTYEWMAALTLIIVAVFFIPIYLKNKIYTMPQFLSQRYNDGVSTIMAVFWLLVYVFVNLSSILYLGALAIETVTGIDFDYAMYGCAIFAIFITLGGMKVIGYTDVIQVFVLVLGGLATTYLALDLVSEQLGGSGAWDGLVHLRQQAGDHFSMILSENEIMIPNGEGGTRDAYMDLPGLSVLIGGMWIVNLNYWGCNQYITQRALGADLKTARSGLIFAAFLKLMMPIIVVLPGIAAYVLHKNGLFQREMANQAGNIIPDHAYPVLLNLLPTGLKGLSFAALTAAIVASLAGKANSISTIFTLDIYRKFFNKNASEAKLVNFGKLTVVASFVIAILVVPQLRKLDQAFQYIQEYTGFISPGVFAIFFLGFFWKRTTSAAALTAAVLTIPLSTFLKFQFPEIPFLDRMGIVFVVCMVLMIIITLLDPRSKNNPKGLEIDGSMFKTTTTFAVLSVLICGILAALYISFW
;
A
#
# COMPACT_ATOMS: atom_id res chain seq x y z
N MET A 1 26.78 7.39 -15.71
CA MET A 1 25.78 7.11 -14.65
C MET A 1 26.39 6.20 -13.62
N GLY A 2 25.87 6.22 -12.41
CA GLY A 2 26.48 5.58 -11.23
C GLY A 2 26.59 6.55 -10.06
N LEU A 3 26.87 6.01 -8.88
CA LEU A 3 27.16 6.79 -7.69
C LEU A 3 28.63 7.19 -7.69
N GLN A 4 28.94 8.42 -7.29
CA GLN A 4 30.31 8.87 -7.07
C GLN A 4 30.79 8.45 -5.68
N THR A 5 32.09 8.52 -5.41
CA THR A 5 32.67 8.18 -4.10
C THR A 5 31.98 8.92 -2.96
N ILE A 6 31.66 10.20 -3.14
CA ILE A 6 30.93 11.01 -2.15
C ILE A 6 29.52 10.43 -1.90
N ASP A 7 28.83 9.96 -2.94
CA ASP A 7 27.50 9.35 -2.79
C ASP A 7 27.58 8.07 -1.95
N TYR A 8 28.59 7.22 -2.17
CA TYR A 8 28.81 6.04 -1.34
C TYR A 8 29.17 6.38 0.10
N ILE A 9 29.96 7.43 0.33
CA ILE A 9 30.28 7.91 1.69
C ILE A 9 29.01 8.38 2.39
N VAL A 10 28.16 9.17 1.71
CA VAL A 10 26.87 9.62 2.26
C VAL A 10 25.95 8.44 2.55
N PHE A 11 25.87 7.48 1.62
CA PHE A 11 25.09 6.25 1.80
C PHE A 11 25.52 5.47 3.03
N LEU A 12 26.82 5.20 3.18
CA LEU A 12 27.36 4.48 4.33
C LEU A 12 27.15 5.28 5.63
N THR A 13 27.34 6.60 5.60
CA THR A 13 27.10 7.47 6.75
C THR A 13 25.65 7.40 7.20
N TYR A 14 24.70 7.53 6.26
CA TYR A 14 23.27 7.38 6.53
C TYR A 14 22.95 6.00 7.14
N PHE A 15 23.50 4.93 6.55
CA PHE A 15 23.34 3.58 7.05
C PHE A 15 23.84 3.42 8.49
N PHE A 16 25.02 3.93 8.82
CA PHE A 16 25.57 3.87 10.17
C PHE A 16 24.77 4.71 11.17
N ILE A 17 24.27 5.88 10.77
CA ILE A 17 23.42 6.71 11.62
C ILE A 17 22.12 5.97 11.96
N VAL A 18 21.40 5.46 10.95
CA VAL A 18 20.12 4.78 11.16
C VAL A 18 20.30 3.48 11.93
N SER A 19 21.29 2.67 11.56
CA SER A 19 21.60 1.40 12.25
C SER A 19 22.09 1.65 13.68
N GLY A 20 22.94 2.65 13.88
CA GLY A 20 23.45 3.05 15.19
C GLY A 20 22.35 3.56 16.11
N TYR A 21 21.44 4.39 15.58
CA TYR A 21 20.26 4.85 16.31
C TYR A 21 19.34 3.68 16.70
N GLY A 22 19.02 2.79 15.74
CA GLY A 22 18.21 1.60 16.00
C GLY A 22 18.82 0.69 17.07
N TYR A 23 20.14 0.49 17.02
CA TYR A 23 20.87 -0.30 18.03
C TYR A 23 20.90 0.38 19.41
N TRP A 24 21.12 1.69 19.46
CA TRP A 24 21.14 2.45 20.70
C TRP A 24 19.78 2.40 21.41
N ILE A 25 18.67 2.64 20.68
CA ILE A 25 17.32 2.50 21.23
C ILE A 25 17.06 1.06 21.67
N TYR A 26 17.44 0.07 20.87
CA TYR A 26 17.29 -1.34 21.23
C TYR A 26 17.97 -1.66 22.57
N ARG A 27 19.18 -1.13 22.81
CA ARG A 27 19.87 -1.31 24.10
C ARG A 27 19.14 -0.62 25.25
N GLN A 28 18.66 0.61 25.08
CA GLN A 28 17.88 1.29 26.13
C GLN A 28 16.59 0.54 26.49
N LYS A 29 15.90 0.01 25.47
CA LYS A 29 14.60 -0.66 25.59
C LYS A 29 14.68 -2.16 25.91
N LYS A 30 15.88 -2.69 26.16
CA LYS A 30 16.11 -4.10 26.49
C LYS A 30 15.78 -4.42 27.95
N ASP A 31 15.94 -3.45 28.84
CA ASP A 31 15.76 -3.62 30.28
C ASP A 31 14.36 -3.21 30.79
N GLU A 32 13.51 -2.63 29.93
CA GLU A 32 12.09 -2.41 30.23
C GLU A 32 11.30 -3.72 30.04
N LYS A 33 10.73 -4.28 31.12
CA LYS A 33 9.70 -5.33 31.06
C LYS A 33 8.44 -4.76 30.41
N MET A 34 8.41 -4.67 29.09
CA MET A 34 7.21 -4.30 28.34
C MET A 34 6.21 -5.45 28.40
N ASP A 35 4.99 -5.20 28.89
CA ASP A 35 3.91 -6.15 28.77
C ASP A 35 3.59 -6.37 27.26
N SER A 36 3.12 -7.55 26.91
CA SER A 36 2.61 -7.89 25.58
C SER A 36 1.57 -6.87 25.08
N LYS A 37 0.80 -6.26 25.98
CA LYS A 37 -0.15 -5.18 25.67
C LYS A 37 0.54 -3.86 25.30
N ASP A 38 1.62 -3.47 25.97
CA ASP A 38 2.39 -2.26 25.66
C ASP A 38 3.11 -2.37 24.32
N TYR A 39 3.52 -3.59 23.95
CA TYR A 39 4.21 -3.85 22.70
C TYR A 39 3.33 -3.74 21.46
N PHE A 40 2.05 -4.15 21.56
CA PHE A 40 1.14 -4.21 20.42
C PHE A 40 0.12 -3.07 20.34
N LEU A 41 -0.21 -2.40 21.46
CA LEU A 41 -1.33 -1.45 21.50
C LEU A 41 -0.97 -0.05 22.04
N ALA A 42 0.15 0.14 22.74
CA ALA A 42 0.58 1.44 23.28
C ALA A 42 -0.61 2.26 23.86
N GLU A 43 -1.48 1.59 24.63
CA GLU A 43 -2.84 2.02 24.93
C GLU A 43 -2.84 3.39 25.62
N GLY A 44 -3.50 4.38 25.01
CA GLY A 44 -3.68 5.73 25.56
C GLY A 44 -2.48 6.69 25.46
N SER A 45 -1.36 6.26 24.88
CA SER A 45 -0.14 7.10 24.75
C SER A 45 0.02 7.78 23.38
N LEU A 46 -0.71 7.30 22.36
CA LEU A 46 -0.57 7.77 20.99
C LEU A 46 -1.41 9.03 20.75
N THR A 47 -0.74 10.13 20.41
CA THR A 47 -1.37 11.39 20.01
C THR A 47 -1.99 11.29 18.61
N TRP A 48 -2.98 12.13 18.31
CA TRP A 48 -3.68 12.11 17.02
C TRP A 48 -2.74 12.28 15.82
N TRP A 49 -1.75 13.18 15.93
CA TRP A 49 -0.79 13.43 14.85
C TRP A 49 0.16 12.25 14.66
N ALA A 50 0.52 11.55 15.75
CA ALA A 50 1.33 10.34 15.66
C ALA A 50 0.57 9.22 14.95
N ILE A 51 -0.73 9.02 15.24
CA ILE A 51 -1.58 8.05 14.54
C ILE A 51 -1.67 8.40 13.05
N GLY A 52 -2.01 9.65 12.72
CA GLY A 52 -2.19 10.06 11.33
C GLY A 52 -0.90 9.99 10.52
N SER A 53 0.21 10.53 11.03
CA SER A 53 1.53 10.40 10.39
C SER A 53 1.95 8.95 10.25
N SER A 54 1.65 8.12 11.25
CA SER A 54 2.00 6.71 11.22
C SER A 54 1.18 5.90 10.20
N LEU A 55 -0.07 6.26 9.95
CA LEU A 55 -0.90 5.66 8.91
C LEU A 55 -0.33 5.96 7.52
N ILE A 56 0.10 7.21 7.29
CA ILE A 56 0.72 7.64 6.02
C ILE A 56 2.10 7.00 5.87
N ALA A 57 2.92 7.04 6.91
CA ALA A 57 4.22 6.36 6.97
C ALA A 57 4.13 4.90 6.52
N SER A 58 3.16 4.17 7.06
CA SER A 58 2.91 2.77 6.72
C SER A 58 2.47 2.52 5.30
N ASN A 59 1.92 3.54 4.64
CA ASN A 59 1.54 3.47 3.25
C ASN A 59 2.67 3.94 2.32
N ILE A 60 3.61 4.75 2.80
CA ILE A 60 4.79 5.16 2.02
C ILE A 60 5.75 3.98 1.90
N SER A 61 5.80 3.37 0.72
CA SER A 61 6.70 2.26 0.42
C SER A 61 7.25 2.34 -1.01
N ALA A 62 8.06 1.36 -1.39
CA ALA A 62 8.54 1.19 -2.76
C ALA A 62 7.38 1.12 -3.79
N GLU A 63 6.25 0.51 -3.40
CA GLU A 63 5.05 0.41 -4.25
C GLU A 63 4.54 1.80 -4.66
N GLN A 64 4.58 2.76 -3.73
CA GLN A 64 4.10 4.13 -3.94
C GLN A 64 5.17 4.94 -4.68
N PHE A 65 6.41 4.98 -4.18
CA PHE A 65 7.43 5.82 -4.79
C PHE A 65 7.78 5.40 -6.22
N ILE A 66 7.93 4.11 -6.47
CA ILE A 66 8.38 3.60 -7.76
C ILE A 66 7.17 3.24 -8.62
N GLY A 67 6.26 2.39 -8.11
CA GLY A 67 5.12 1.90 -8.88
C GLY A 67 4.07 2.98 -9.19
N MET A 68 3.74 3.85 -8.24
CA MET A 68 2.77 4.93 -8.50
C MET A 68 3.38 6.02 -9.38
N SER A 69 4.68 6.32 -9.26
CA SER A 69 5.35 7.22 -10.20
C SER A 69 5.43 6.62 -11.60
N GLY A 70 5.66 5.31 -11.72
CA GLY A 70 5.59 4.62 -13.01
C GLY A 70 4.19 4.69 -13.61
N SER A 71 3.15 4.57 -12.78
CA SER A 71 1.78 4.82 -13.24
C SER A 71 1.53 6.29 -13.60
N GLY A 72 2.12 7.25 -12.87
CA GLY A 72 2.10 8.66 -13.24
C GLY A 72 2.78 8.94 -14.59
N PHE A 73 3.84 8.19 -14.92
CA PHE A 73 4.47 8.23 -16.25
C PHE A 73 3.57 7.63 -17.34
N ALA A 74 2.87 6.52 -17.04
CA ALA A 74 2.13 5.76 -18.04
C ALA A 74 0.71 6.30 -18.32
N MET A 75 0.04 6.84 -17.30
CA MET A 75 -1.36 7.28 -17.37
C MET A 75 -1.65 8.58 -16.62
N GLY A 76 -0.62 9.23 -16.09
CA GLY A 76 -0.76 10.57 -15.53
C GLY A 76 -1.44 10.66 -14.17
N LEU A 77 -2.11 11.78 -13.96
CA LEU A 77 -2.74 12.18 -12.71
C LEU A 77 -3.91 11.26 -12.32
N ALA A 78 -4.53 10.55 -13.26
CA ALA A 78 -5.63 9.62 -13.02
C ALA A 78 -5.34 8.63 -11.88
N ILE A 79 -4.09 8.14 -11.77
CA ILE A 79 -3.69 7.19 -10.73
C ILE A 79 -3.83 7.77 -9.30
N SER A 80 -3.82 9.09 -9.17
CA SER A 80 -4.06 9.80 -7.91
C SER A 80 -5.41 9.45 -7.30
N THR A 81 -6.35 8.89 -8.07
CA THR A 81 -7.63 8.41 -7.56
C THR A 81 -7.47 7.41 -6.40
N TYR A 82 -6.40 6.60 -6.37
CA TYR A 82 -6.13 5.71 -5.24
C TYR A 82 -5.85 6.49 -3.95
N GLU A 83 -5.15 7.62 -4.04
CA GLU A 83 -4.80 8.47 -2.90
C GLU A 83 -5.97 9.39 -2.49
N TRP A 84 -6.62 10.00 -3.47
CA TRP A 84 -7.73 10.93 -3.24
C TRP A 84 -8.99 10.22 -2.74
N MET A 85 -9.34 9.06 -3.30
CA MET A 85 -10.44 8.25 -2.74
C MET A 85 -10.07 7.62 -1.40
N ALA A 86 -8.79 7.36 -1.12
CA ALA A 86 -8.35 6.96 0.21
C ALA A 86 -8.61 8.06 1.25
N ALA A 87 -8.43 9.34 0.91
CA ALA A 87 -8.75 10.45 1.81
C ALA A 87 -10.23 10.43 2.23
N LEU A 88 -11.14 10.26 1.27
CA LEU A 88 -12.57 10.13 1.55
C LEU A 88 -12.90 8.85 2.35
N THR A 89 -12.24 7.75 2.01
CA THR A 89 -12.40 6.47 2.70
C THR A 89 -11.98 6.54 4.16
N LEU A 90 -10.88 7.22 4.48
CA LEU A 90 -10.43 7.42 5.86
C LEU A 90 -11.47 8.14 6.72
N ILE A 91 -12.20 9.10 6.15
CA ILE A 91 -13.34 9.74 6.82
C ILE A 91 -14.43 8.69 7.11
N ILE A 92 -14.80 7.88 6.12
CA ILE A 92 -15.82 6.82 6.29
C ILE A 92 -15.39 5.80 7.36
N VAL A 93 -14.13 5.37 7.35
CA VAL A 93 -13.59 4.43 8.35
C VAL A 93 -13.62 5.05 9.75
N ALA A 94 -13.24 6.32 9.89
CA ALA A 94 -13.26 7.04 11.16
C ALA A 94 -14.68 7.23 11.73
N VAL A 95 -15.66 7.44 10.84
CA VAL A 95 -17.06 7.64 11.22
C VAL A 95 -17.72 6.32 11.55
N PHE A 96 -17.55 5.29 10.72
CA PHE A 96 -18.39 4.08 10.76
C PHE A 96 -17.67 2.83 11.26
N PHE A 97 -16.37 2.65 10.98
CA PHE A 97 -15.69 1.38 11.25
C PHE A 97 -15.03 1.40 12.63
N ILE A 98 -14.20 2.43 12.90
CA ILE A 98 -13.46 2.57 14.16
C ILE A 98 -14.36 2.51 15.41
N PRO A 99 -15.53 3.19 15.46
CA PRO A 99 -16.40 3.09 16.63
C PRO A 99 -16.87 1.66 16.89
N ILE A 100 -17.17 0.89 15.83
CA ILE A 100 -17.68 -0.49 15.96
C ILE A 100 -16.59 -1.37 16.56
N TYR A 101 -15.36 -1.26 16.06
CA TYR A 101 -14.22 -1.98 16.61
C TYR A 101 -14.00 -1.67 18.10
N LEU A 102 -13.89 -0.38 18.44
CA LEU A 102 -13.60 0.05 19.81
C LEU A 102 -14.73 -0.34 20.78
N LYS A 103 -16.00 -0.15 20.39
CA LYS A 103 -17.15 -0.51 21.24
C LYS A 103 -17.19 -2.02 21.54
N ASN A 104 -16.86 -2.85 20.55
CA ASN A 104 -16.86 -4.30 20.70
C ASN A 104 -15.50 -4.85 21.22
N LYS A 105 -14.56 -3.99 21.63
CA LYS A 105 -13.23 -4.37 22.16
C LYS A 105 -12.44 -5.26 21.20
N ILE A 106 -12.52 -4.91 19.92
CA ILE A 106 -11.82 -5.59 18.84
C ILE A 106 -10.59 -4.77 18.49
N TYR A 107 -9.43 -5.42 18.57
CA TYR A 107 -8.13 -4.79 18.36
C TYR A 107 -7.36 -5.42 17.19
N THR A 108 -7.81 -6.59 16.71
CA THR A 108 -7.24 -7.24 15.53
C THR A 108 -8.33 -7.77 14.60
N MET A 109 -8.02 -7.84 13.31
CA MET A 109 -8.87 -8.37 12.24
C MET A 109 -9.07 -9.89 12.36
N PRO A 110 -8.06 -10.73 12.71
CA PRO A 110 -8.32 -12.11 13.11
C PRO A 110 -9.31 -12.23 14.27
N GLN A 111 -9.17 -11.38 15.29
CA GLN A 111 -10.08 -11.35 16.44
C GLN A 111 -11.50 -10.97 16.00
N PHE A 112 -11.65 -9.95 15.15
CA PHE A 112 -12.95 -9.61 14.54
C PHE A 112 -13.58 -10.84 13.90
N LEU A 113 -12.85 -11.52 13.01
CA LEU A 113 -13.38 -12.65 12.24
C LEU A 113 -13.75 -13.84 13.13
N SER A 114 -12.94 -14.16 14.13
CA SER A 114 -13.22 -15.24 15.08
C SER A 114 -14.43 -14.94 15.97
N GLN A 115 -14.49 -13.72 16.53
CA GLN A 115 -15.58 -13.29 17.40
C GLN A 115 -16.90 -13.14 16.63
N ARG A 116 -16.88 -12.48 15.47
CA ARG A 116 -18.06 -12.25 14.64
C ARG A 116 -18.58 -13.52 13.98
N TYR A 117 -17.67 -14.41 13.59
CA TYR A 117 -18.00 -15.63 12.85
C TYR A 117 -17.47 -16.86 13.58
N ASN A 118 -16.29 -17.36 13.22
CA ASN A 118 -15.62 -18.49 13.87
C ASN A 118 -14.15 -18.56 13.44
N ASP A 119 -13.40 -19.46 14.07
CA ASP A 119 -11.98 -19.66 13.77
C ASP A 119 -11.74 -20.17 12.34
N GLY A 120 -12.72 -20.83 11.72
CA GLY A 120 -12.64 -21.23 10.31
C GLY A 120 -12.53 -20.02 9.37
N VAL A 121 -13.41 -19.02 9.56
CA VAL A 121 -13.36 -17.75 8.81
C VAL A 121 -12.06 -17.00 9.09
N SER A 122 -11.62 -16.94 10.36
CA SER A 122 -10.34 -16.30 10.69
C SER A 122 -9.14 -17.01 10.03
N THR A 123 -9.16 -18.34 9.95
CA THR A 123 -8.06 -19.13 9.39
C THR A 123 -7.98 -19.00 7.88
N ILE A 124 -9.10 -19.09 7.16
CA ILE A 124 -9.09 -18.92 5.69
C ILE A 124 -8.60 -17.52 5.31
N MET A 125 -8.94 -16.52 6.11
CA MET A 125 -8.45 -15.15 5.95
C MET A 125 -6.95 -15.02 6.20
N ALA A 126 -6.40 -15.71 7.21
CA ALA A 126 -4.96 -15.79 7.41
C ALA A 126 -4.24 -16.41 6.21
N VAL A 127 -4.80 -17.47 5.62
CA VAL A 127 -4.26 -18.07 4.39
C VAL A 127 -4.27 -17.08 3.23
N PHE A 128 -5.36 -16.32 3.03
CA PHE A 128 -5.44 -15.32 1.98
C PHE A 128 -4.44 -14.18 2.17
N TRP A 129 -4.26 -13.67 3.39
CA TRP A 129 -3.24 -12.66 3.64
C TRP A 129 -1.83 -13.21 3.40
N LEU A 130 -1.55 -14.46 3.74
CA LEU A 130 -0.25 -15.08 3.43
C LEU A 130 -0.03 -15.17 1.92
N LEU A 131 -1.05 -15.54 1.13
CA LEU A 131 -0.96 -15.57 -0.32
C LEU A 131 -0.67 -14.17 -0.89
N VAL A 132 -1.46 -13.17 -0.52
CA VAL A 132 -1.25 -11.79 -0.99
C VAL A 132 0.10 -11.25 -0.55
N TYR A 133 0.47 -11.44 0.72
CA TYR A 133 1.69 -10.86 1.25
C TYR A 133 2.95 -11.50 0.64
N VAL A 134 2.96 -12.82 0.41
CA VAL A 134 4.13 -13.49 -0.18
C VAL A 134 4.16 -13.27 -1.69
N PHE A 135 3.10 -13.62 -2.41
CA PHE A 135 3.13 -13.64 -3.87
C PHE A 135 2.99 -12.27 -4.50
N VAL A 136 2.22 -11.36 -3.87
CA VAL A 136 1.96 -10.02 -4.42
C VAL A 136 2.88 -8.99 -3.76
N ASN A 137 2.74 -8.71 -2.47
CA ASN A 137 3.46 -7.59 -1.85
C ASN A 137 4.97 -7.84 -1.75
N LEU A 138 5.41 -8.93 -1.12
CA LEU A 138 6.82 -9.18 -0.85
C LEU A 138 7.61 -9.31 -2.16
N SER A 139 7.08 -10.06 -3.14
CA SER A 139 7.68 -10.19 -4.47
C SER A 139 7.72 -8.86 -5.21
N SER A 140 6.64 -8.06 -5.19
CA SER A 140 6.61 -6.77 -5.92
C SER A 140 7.53 -5.72 -5.30
N ILE A 141 7.60 -5.64 -3.95
CA ILE A 141 8.54 -4.74 -3.27
C ILE A 141 9.98 -5.15 -3.58
N LEU A 142 10.28 -6.47 -3.62
CA LEU A 142 11.60 -6.96 -3.95
C LEU A 142 11.98 -6.64 -5.41
N TYR A 143 11.03 -6.82 -6.34
CA TYR A 143 11.18 -6.44 -7.74
C TYR A 143 11.45 -4.94 -7.90
N LEU A 144 10.57 -4.08 -7.38
CA LEU A 144 10.70 -2.63 -7.44
C LEU A 144 12.00 -2.16 -6.77
N GLY A 145 12.39 -2.80 -5.68
CA GLY A 145 13.64 -2.51 -4.98
C GLY A 145 14.88 -2.82 -5.82
N ALA A 146 14.92 -4.00 -6.43
CA ALA A 146 16.00 -4.39 -7.34
C ALA A 146 16.08 -3.46 -8.56
N LEU A 147 14.93 -3.11 -9.14
CA LEU A 147 14.79 -2.19 -10.27
C LEU A 147 15.38 -0.80 -9.96
N ALA A 148 15.06 -0.26 -8.78
CA ALA A 148 15.58 1.03 -8.35
C ALA A 148 17.11 1.00 -8.13
N ILE A 149 17.62 -0.07 -7.53
CA ILE A 149 19.07 -0.24 -7.34
C ILE A 149 19.77 -0.33 -8.69
N GLU A 150 19.27 -1.14 -9.62
CA GLU A 150 19.79 -1.26 -10.98
C GLU A 150 19.80 0.09 -11.70
N THR A 151 18.67 0.80 -11.70
CA THR A 151 18.52 2.07 -12.43
C THR A 151 19.44 3.18 -11.89
N VAL A 152 19.66 3.24 -10.58
CA VAL A 152 20.48 4.30 -9.96
C VAL A 152 21.98 3.97 -9.99
N THR A 153 22.34 2.69 -9.79
CA THR A 153 23.74 2.26 -9.59
C THR A 153 24.36 1.58 -10.80
N GLY A 154 23.55 1.00 -11.69
CA GLY A 154 23.99 0.13 -12.77
C GLY A 154 24.37 -1.29 -12.32
N ILE A 155 24.13 -1.66 -11.05
CA ILE A 155 24.29 -3.04 -10.58
C ILE A 155 23.23 -3.90 -11.25
N ASP A 156 23.63 -5.02 -11.84
CA ASP A 156 22.70 -5.94 -12.49
C ASP A 156 21.55 -6.37 -11.56
N PHE A 157 20.35 -6.45 -12.15
CA PHE A 157 19.09 -6.70 -11.45
C PHE A 157 19.14 -7.90 -10.51
N ASP A 158 19.76 -9.01 -10.93
CA ASP A 158 19.75 -10.24 -10.14
C ASP A 158 20.62 -10.07 -8.89
N TYR A 159 21.79 -9.43 -9.00
CA TYR A 159 22.61 -9.10 -7.84
C TYR A 159 21.93 -8.11 -6.91
N ALA A 160 21.25 -7.10 -7.46
CA ALA A 160 20.46 -6.14 -6.69
C ALA A 160 19.33 -6.85 -5.91
N MET A 161 18.62 -7.78 -6.56
CA MET A 161 17.56 -8.59 -5.97
C MET A 161 18.11 -9.47 -4.83
N TYR A 162 19.16 -10.26 -5.07
CA TYR A 162 19.73 -11.13 -4.02
C TYR A 162 20.28 -10.32 -2.85
N GLY A 163 20.99 -9.22 -3.13
CA GLY A 163 21.52 -8.33 -2.10
C GLY A 163 20.41 -7.71 -1.24
N CYS A 164 19.35 -7.21 -1.88
CA CYS A 164 18.19 -6.64 -1.19
C CYS A 164 17.47 -7.69 -0.32
N ALA A 165 17.25 -8.90 -0.85
CA ALA A 165 16.62 -9.98 -0.11
C ALA A 165 17.45 -10.43 1.10
N ILE A 166 18.76 -10.65 0.94
CA ILE A 166 19.65 -11.04 2.05
C ILE A 166 19.65 -9.97 3.14
N PHE A 167 19.74 -8.70 2.73
CA PHE A 167 19.77 -7.61 3.68
C PHE A 167 18.42 -7.47 4.42
N ALA A 168 17.29 -7.57 3.71
CA ALA A 168 15.97 -7.55 4.33
C ALA A 168 15.72 -8.75 5.25
N ILE A 169 16.18 -9.96 4.91
CA ILE A 169 16.15 -11.12 5.81
C ILE A 169 16.89 -10.79 7.11
N PHE A 170 18.13 -10.27 7.01
CA PHE A 170 18.92 -9.95 8.19
C PHE A 170 18.23 -8.94 9.11
N ILE A 171 17.68 -7.86 8.55
CA ILE A 171 16.92 -6.86 9.30
C ILE A 171 15.67 -7.49 9.94
N THR A 172 14.92 -8.30 9.19
CA THR A 172 13.70 -8.96 9.70
C THR A 172 14.00 -9.89 10.86
N LEU A 173 15.10 -10.64 10.80
CA LEU A 173 15.53 -11.55 11.87
C LEU A 173 15.90 -10.81 13.17
N GLY A 174 16.19 -9.51 13.08
CA GLY A 174 16.36 -8.60 14.23
C GLY A 174 15.05 -8.27 14.97
N GLY A 175 13.89 -8.51 14.35
CA GLY A 175 12.56 -8.37 14.94
C GLY A 175 11.96 -6.97 14.90
N MET A 176 10.66 -6.86 15.22
CA MET A 176 9.86 -5.62 15.10
C MET A 176 10.40 -4.42 15.89
N LYS A 177 11.11 -4.63 17.00
CA LYS A 177 11.75 -3.53 17.75
C LYS A 177 12.75 -2.78 16.87
N VAL A 178 13.58 -3.48 16.09
CA VAL A 178 14.58 -2.85 15.22
C VAL A 178 13.90 -2.09 14.09
N ILE A 179 12.86 -2.69 13.49
CA ILE A 179 12.11 -2.13 12.36
C ILE A 179 11.40 -0.82 12.77
N GLY A 180 10.65 -0.84 13.87
CA GLY A 180 9.77 0.29 14.24
C GLY A 180 10.51 1.60 14.54
N TYR A 181 11.74 1.56 15.03
CA TYR A 181 12.49 2.80 15.35
C TYR A 181 13.15 3.44 14.14
N THR A 182 13.46 2.66 13.10
CA THR A 182 14.05 3.19 11.87
C THR A 182 13.00 3.81 10.95
N ASP A 183 11.75 3.33 10.99
CA ASP A 183 10.65 3.78 10.12
C ASP A 183 10.36 5.28 10.24
N VAL A 184 10.40 5.85 11.45
CA VAL A 184 10.06 7.28 11.67
C VAL A 184 11.03 8.21 10.94
N ILE A 185 12.34 7.91 11.02
CA ILE A 185 13.39 8.69 10.35
C ILE A 185 13.23 8.55 8.84
N GLN A 186 12.98 7.33 8.35
CA GLN A 186 12.85 7.05 6.92
C GLN A 186 11.69 7.82 6.29
N VAL A 187 10.52 7.84 6.93
CA VAL A 187 9.34 8.52 6.38
C VAL A 187 9.60 10.01 6.19
N PHE A 188 10.22 10.66 7.18
CA PHE A 188 10.58 12.06 7.06
C PHE A 188 11.54 12.32 5.90
N VAL A 189 12.59 11.51 5.79
CA VAL A 189 13.59 11.64 4.72
C VAL A 189 12.98 11.35 3.34
N LEU A 190 12.07 10.38 3.22
CA LEU A 190 11.39 10.06 1.97
C LEU A 190 10.44 11.17 1.54
N VAL A 191 9.66 11.75 2.45
CA VAL A 191 8.78 12.88 2.13
C VAL A 191 9.59 14.06 1.62
N LEU A 192 10.66 14.43 2.33
CA LEU A 192 11.56 15.49 1.87
C LEU A 192 12.26 15.15 0.55
N GLY A 193 12.75 13.92 0.40
CA GLY A 193 13.42 13.45 -0.80
C GLY A 193 12.49 13.44 -2.02
N GLY A 194 11.23 13.04 -1.84
CA GLY A 194 10.22 13.06 -2.90
C GLY A 194 9.79 14.47 -3.28
N LEU A 195 9.61 15.38 -2.30
CA LEU A 195 9.36 16.80 -2.58
C LEU A 195 10.54 17.45 -3.32
N ALA A 196 11.77 17.16 -2.90
CA ALA A 196 12.97 17.65 -3.56
C ALA A 196 13.10 17.10 -4.99
N THR A 197 12.86 15.80 -5.19
CA THR A 197 12.85 15.17 -6.52
C THR A 197 11.80 15.79 -7.42
N THR A 198 10.59 16.03 -6.90
CA THR A 198 9.51 16.69 -7.63
C THR A 198 9.91 18.10 -8.05
N TYR A 199 10.43 18.91 -7.12
CA TYR A 199 10.89 20.26 -7.39
C TYR A 199 11.95 20.29 -8.50
N LEU A 200 12.98 19.45 -8.39
CA LEU A 200 14.08 19.40 -9.36
C LEU A 200 13.63 18.87 -10.72
N ALA A 201 12.73 17.90 -10.75
CA ALA A 201 12.18 17.39 -12.00
C ALA A 201 11.36 18.47 -12.73
N LEU A 202 10.55 19.24 -12.00
CA LEU A 202 9.79 20.35 -12.57
C LEU A 202 10.70 21.48 -13.07
N ASP A 203 11.73 21.82 -12.30
CA ASP A 203 12.72 22.83 -12.69
C ASP A 203 13.44 22.40 -13.99
N LEU A 204 13.83 21.13 -14.09
CA LEU A 204 14.45 20.59 -15.30
C LEU A 204 13.50 20.57 -16.50
N VAL A 205 12.22 20.24 -16.29
CA VAL A 205 11.20 20.35 -17.36
C VAL A 205 11.12 21.78 -17.86
N SER A 206 11.15 22.75 -16.96
CA SER A 206 11.14 24.17 -17.29
C SER A 206 12.37 24.56 -18.11
N GLU A 207 13.58 24.21 -17.65
CA GLU A 207 14.83 24.51 -18.37
C GLU A 207 14.84 23.89 -19.77
N GLN A 208 14.43 22.62 -19.89
CA GLN A 208 14.39 21.90 -21.17
C GLN A 208 13.44 22.54 -22.19
N LEU A 209 12.39 23.21 -21.71
CA LEU A 209 11.37 23.86 -22.54
C LEU A 209 11.52 25.39 -22.61
N GLY A 210 12.64 25.92 -22.09
CA GLY A 210 13.00 27.34 -22.20
C GLY A 210 12.33 28.27 -21.18
N GLY A 211 11.75 27.75 -20.09
CA GLY A 211 11.23 28.50 -18.95
C GLY A 211 12.22 28.57 -17.78
N SER A 212 11.78 29.10 -16.62
CA SER A 212 12.59 29.11 -15.39
C SER A 212 11.79 28.77 -14.14
N GLY A 213 12.27 27.82 -13.34
CA GLY A 213 11.67 27.48 -12.06
C GLY A 213 10.60 26.38 -12.14
N ALA A 214 10.39 25.69 -11.02
CA ALA A 214 9.43 24.60 -10.91
C ALA A 214 7.97 24.99 -11.23
N TRP A 215 7.60 26.27 -11.06
CA TRP A 215 6.24 26.73 -11.38
C TRP A 215 5.97 26.75 -12.89
N ASP A 216 6.92 27.25 -13.68
CA ASP A 216 6.84 27.18 -15.15
C ASP A 216 6.85 25.71 -15.59
N GLY A 217 7.65 24.88 -14.92
CA GLY A 217 7.65 23.42 -15.11
C GLY A 217 6.25 22.80 -14.98
N LEU A 218 5.48 23.14 -13.94
CA LEU A 218 4.10 22.67 -13.77
C LEU A 218 3.19 23.08 -14.93
N VAL A 219 3.30 24.33 -15.38
CA VAL A 219 2.54 24.83 -16.53
C VAL A 219 2.90 24.06 -17.78
N HIS A 220 4.19 23.82 -18.01
CA HIS A 220 4.69 23.05 -19.14
C HIS A 220 4.26 21.58 -19.11
N LEU A 221 4.20 20.94 -17.94
CA LEU A 221 3.66 19.57 -17.83
C LEU A 221 2.26 19.49 -18.41
N ARG A 222 1.37 20.40 -17.98
CA ARG A 222 -0.01 20.44 -18.46
C ARG A 222 -0.11 20.71 -19.96
N GLN A 223 0.79 21.53 -20.51
CA GLN A 223 0.83 21.82 -21.95
C GLN A 223 1.35 20.64 -22.79
N GLN A 224 2.37 19.92 -22.30
CA GLN A 224 3.05 18.87 -23.06
C GLN A 224 2.44 17.47 -22.89
N ALA A 225 1.71 17.26 -21.80
CA ALA A 225 1.08 16.00 -21.41
C ALA A 225 -0.36 16.24 -20.95
N GLY A 226 -1.15 17.01 -21.70
CA GLY A 226 -2.53 17.36 -21.30
C GLY A 226 -3.44 16.16 -21.07
N ASP A 227 -3.22 15.07 -21.80
CA ASP A 227 -3.85 13.75 -21.61
C ASP A 227 -3.52 13.12 -20.24
N HIS A 228 -2.32 13.35 -19.71
CA HIS A 228 -1.89 12.89 -18.39
C HIS A 228 -2.49 13.71 -17.23
N PHE A 229 -3.41 14.64 -17.49
CA PHE A 229 -4.13 15.39 -16.44
C PHE A 229 -5.64 15.09 -16.42
N SER A 230 -6.11 14.11 -17.20
CA SER A 230 -7.47 13.59 -17.07
C SER A 230 -7.60 12.71 -15.83
N MET A 231 -8.64 12.91 -15.02
CA MET A 231 -8.96 12.08 -13.86
C MET A 231 -9.95 10.97 -14.19
N ILE A 232 -10.75 11.13 -15.24
CA ILE A 232 -11.78 10.19 -15.66
C ILE A 232 -11.47 9.74 -17.08
N LEU A 233 -10.82 8.58 -17.18
CA LEU A 233 -10.37 8.05 -18.46
C LEU A 233 -11.55 7.48 -19.27
N SER A 234 -11.49 7.67 -20.57
CA SER A 234 -12.43 7.10 -21.54
C SER A 234 -11.86 5.83 -22.19
N GLU A 235 -12.74 5.01 -22.77
CA GLU A 235 -12.32 3.84 -23.56
C GLU A 235 -11.45 4.25 -24.76
N ASN A 236 -10.49 3.41 -25.12
CA ASN A 236 -9.54 3.61 -26.21
C ASN A 236 -8.49 4.72 -25.98
N GLU A 237 -8.20 5.05 -24.73
CA GLU A 237 -7.07 5.90 -24.37
C GLU A 237 -5.77 5.07 -24.35
N ILE A 238 -5.25 4.78 -25.55
CA ILE A 238 -4.06 3.95 -25.78
C ILE A 238 -2.78 4.73 -25.44
N MET A 239 -2.43 4.80 -24.16
CA MET A 239 -1.26 5.56 -23.68
C MET A 239 -0.26 4.76 -22.85
N ILE A 240 -0.64 3.59 -22.30
CA ILE A 240 0.22 2.82 -21.39
C ILE A 240 1.24 1.99 -22.20
N PRO A 241 2.56 2.19 -22.05
CA PRO A 241 3.55 1.29 -22.63
C PRO A 241 3.42 -0.11 -22.04
N ASN A 242 3.31 -1.14 -22.89
CA ASN A 242 3.04 -2.52 -22.44
C ASN A 242 4.30 -3.32 -22.08
N GLY A 243 5.49 -2.70 -22.03
CA GLY A 243 6.78 -3.37 -21.77
C GLY A 243 7.31 -4.25 -22.91
N GLU A 244 6.53 -4.43 -23.99
CA GLU A 244 6.84 -5.26 -25.16
C GLU A 244 6.99 -4.43 -26.45
N GLY A 245 7.06 -3.09 -26.33
CA GLY A 245 7.25 -2.16 -27.44
C GLY A 245 5.95 -1.66 -28.07
N GLY A 246 4.80 -2.04 -27.50
CA GLY A 246 3.48 -1.52 -27.85
C GLY A 246 2.86 -0.67 -26.73
N THR A 247 1.62 -0.27 -26.96
CA THR A 247 0.80 0.47 -25.99
C THR A 247 -0.54 -0.20 -25.79
N ARG A 248 -1.15 -0.02 -24.61
CA ARG A 248 -2.49 -0.54 -24.28
C ARG A 248 -3.39 0.53 -23.67
N ASP A 249 -4.67 0.20 -23.61
CA ASP A 249 -5.71 1.08 -23.11
C ASP A 249 -5.58 1.31 -21.59
N ALA A 250 -5.55 2.58 -21.19
CA ALA A 250 -5.52 2.99 -19.79
C ALA A 250 -6.85 2.76 -19.06
N TYR A 251 -7.97 2.71 -19.81
CA TYR A 251 -9.29 2.42 -19.26
C TYR A 251 -9.36 1.04 -18.59
N MET A 252 -8.58 0.07 -19.07
CA MET A 252 -8.54 -1.29 -18.49
C MET A 252 -8.00 -1.32 -17.05
N ASP A 253 -7.22 -0.31 -16.67
CA ASP A 253 -6.67 -0.17 -15.33
C ASP A 253 -7.49 0.77 -14.46
N LEU A 254 -7.99 1.88 -15.03
CA LEU A 254 -8.80 2.90 -14.37
C LEU A 254 -10.06 3.21 -15.19
N PRO A 255 -11.13 2.41 -15.05
CA PRO A 255 -12.31 2.47 -15.91
C PRO A 255 -13.23 3.65 -15.58
N GLY A 256 -12.86 4.84 -16.06
CA GLY A 256 -13.67 6.05 -16.01
C GLY A 256 -14.34 6.28 -14.65
N LEU A 257 -15.67 6.38 -14.65
CA LEU A 257 -16.44 6.68 -13.45
C LEU A 257 -16.38 5.59 -12.36
N SER A 258 -16.02 4.36 -12.69
CA SER A 258 -15.88 3.29 -11.70
C SER A 258 -14.80 3.58 -10.67
N VAL A 259 -13.87 4.51 -10.93
CA VAL A 259 -12.91 4.98 -9.93
C VAL A 259 -13.57 5.79 -8.81
N LEU A 260 -14.75 6.38 -9.05
CA LEU A 260 -15.51 7.18 -8.08
C LEU A 260 -16.66 6.42 -7.44
N ILE A 261 -17.33 5.54 -8.19
CA ILE A 261 -18.57 4.86 -7.73
C ILE A 261 -18.48 3.34 -7.72
N GLY A 262 -17.40 2.76 -8.26
CA GLY A 262 -17.25 1.32 -8.49
C GLY A 262 -16.18 0.66 -7.61
N GLY A 263 -15.35 -0.19 -8.24
CA GLY A 263 -14.39 -1.07 -7.56
C GLY A 263 -13.35 -0.37 -6.68
N MET A 264 -13.08 0.91 -6.91
CA MET A 264 -12.16 1.71 -6.10
C MET A 264 -12.57 1.78 -4.63
N TRP A 265 -13.87 1.74 -4.34
CA TRP A 265 -14.37 1.66 -2.97
C TRP A 265 -13.98 0.36 -2.28
N ILE A 266 -14.02 -0.75 -3.01
CA ILE A 266 -13.66 -2.07 -2.48
C ILE A 266 -12.18 -2.08 -2.14
N VAL A 267 -11.33 -1.57 -3.03
CA VAL A 267 -9.89 -1.42 -2.77
C VAL A 267 -9.66 -0.63 -1.49
N ASN A 268 -10.20 0.58 -1.43
CA ASN A 268 -9.89 1.51 -0.35
C ASN A 268 -10.51 1.07 0.99
N LEU A 269 -11.78 0.67 1.03
CA LEU A 269 -12.43 0.26 2.27
C LEU A 269 -11.83 -1.03 2.82
N ASN A 270 -11.39 -1.95 1.94
CA ASN A 270 -10.64 -3.12 2.38
C ASN A 270 -9.29 -2.72 3.00
N TYR A 271 -8.52 -1.88 2.31
CA TYR A 271 -7.19 -1.48 2.76
C TYR A 271 -7.22 -0.66 4.06
N TRP A 272 -8.05 0.38 4.14
CA TRP A 272 -8.07 1.31 5.27
C TRP A 272 -8.97 0.86 6.42
N GLY A 273 -10.01 0.08 6.12
CA GLY A 273 -11.01 -0.32 7.10
C GLY A 273 -10.89 -1.76 7.58
N CYS A 274 -10.23 -2.65 6.82
CA CYS A 274 -10.22 -4.08 7.11
C CYS A 274 -8.82 -4.71 7.14
N ASN A 275 -7.76 -3.97 6.78
CA ASN A 275 -6.39 -4.47 6.84
C ASN A 275 -5.86 -4.42 8.28
N GLN A 276 -5.28 -5.53 8.74
CA GLN A 276 -4.67 -5.67 10.06
C GLN A 276 -3.61 -4.59 10.32
N TYR A 277 -2.68 -4.40 9.38
CA TYR A 277 -1.50 -3.54 9.58
C TYR A 277 -1.85 -2.06 9.66
N ILE A 278 -2.88 -1.64 8.94
CA ILE A 278 -3.30 -0.23 8.83
C ILE A 278 -4.28 0.12 9.95
N THR A 279 -5.40 -0.59 10.01
CA THR A 279 -6.52 -0.26 10.92
C THR A 279 -6.09 -0.34 12.39
N GLN A 280 -5.21 -1.29 12.74
CA GLN A 280 -4.77 -1.51 14.12
C GLN A 280 -4.12 -0.28 14.76
N ARG A 281 -3.42 0.56 13.99
CA ARG A 281 -2.78 1.79 14.51
C ARG A 281 -3.80 2.76 15.12
N ALA A 282 -5.02 2.78 14.61
CA ALA A 282 -6.10 3.59 15.13
C ALA A 282 -6.83 2.96 16.32
N LEU A 283 -6.75 1.64 16.47
CA LEU A 283 -7.44 0.89 17.53
C LEU A 283 -6.70 0.92 18.88
N GLY A 284 -5.45 1.39 18.91
CA GLY A 284 -4.68 1.59 20.15
C GLY A 284 -5.01 2.88 20.91
N ALA A 285 -5.93 3.69 20.41
CA ALA A 285 -6.29 4.99 21.00
C ALA A 285 -7.80 5.12 21.26
N ASP A 286 -8.18 6.08 22.08
CA ASP A 286 -9.59 6.42 22.28
C ASP A 286 -10.22 6.95 20.98
N LEU A 287 -11.55 6.86 20.88
CA LEU A 287 -12.27 7.18 19.65
C LEU A 287 -12.05 8.62 19.15
N LYS A 288 -11.92 9.60 20.05
CA LYS A 288 -11.70 11.01 19.67
C LYS A 288 -10.31 11.16 19.05
N THR A 289 -9.30 10.57 19.68
CA THR A 289 -7.91 10.62 19.20
C THR A 289 -7.75 9.85 17.90
N ALA A 290 -8.33 8.66 17.79
CA ALA A 290 -8.34 7.86 16.56
C ALA A 290 -8.99 8.62 15.39
N ARG A 291 -10.19 9.20 15.58
CA ARG A 291 -10.85 10.02 14.54
C ARG A 291 -10.01 11.22 14.11
N SER A 292 -9.39 11.91 15.08
CA SER A 292 -8.51 13.05 14.81
C SER A 292 -7.26 12.63 14.03
N GLY A 293 -6.72 11.45 14.30
CA GLY A 293 -5.61 10.88 13.52
C GLY A 293 -6.01 10.49 12.11
N LEU A 294 -7.18 9.86 11.93
CA LEU A 294 -7.66 9.46 10.59
C LEU A 294 -8.00 10.66 9.71
N ILE A 295 -8.59 11.73 10.25
CA ILE A 295 -8.88 12.92 9.46
C ILE A 295 -7.61 13.70 9.09
N PHE A 296 -6.60 13.68 9.97
CA PHE A 296 -5.28 14.20 9.63
C PHE A 296 -4.59 13.38 8.54
N ALA A 297 -4.64 12.05 8.62
CA ALA A 297 -4.16 11.18 7.54
C ALA A 297 -4.93 11.43 6.23
N ALA A 298 -6.26 11.63 6.29
CA ALA A 298 -7.06 11.97 5.12
C ALA A 298 -6.60 13.26 4.44
N PHE A 299 -6.24 14.28 5.23
CA PHE A 299 -5.66 15.51 4.69
C PHE A 299 -4.30 15.25 4.02
N LEU A 300 -3.39 14.52 4.68
CA LEU A 300 -2.08 14.19 4.12
C LEU A 300 -2.17 13.39 2.81
N LYS A 301 -3.21 12.53 2.68
CA LYS A 301 -3.48 11.79 1.43
C LYS A 301 -3.74 12.69 0.24
N LEU A 302 -4.31 13.88 0.43
CA LEU A 302 -4.49 14.85 -0.66
C LEU A 302 -3.15 15.34 -1.24
N MET A 303 -2.10 15.36 -0.41
CA MET A 303 -0.77 15.84 -0.78
C MET A 303 0.10 14.76 -1.42
N MET A 304 -0.23 13.48 -1.22
CA MET A 304 0.59 12.35 -1.67
C MET A 304 0.90 12.38 -3.18
N PRO A 305 -0.06 12.66 -4.09
CA PRO A 305 0.22 12.70 -5.52
C PRO A 305 1.31 13.69 -5.95
N ILE A 306 1.54 14.76 -5.19
CA ILE A 306 2.64 15.69 -5.45
C ILE A 306 3.99 14.97 -5.33
N ILE A 307 4.10 14.01 -4.42
CA ILE A 307 5.35 13.31 -4.08
C ILE A 307 5.55 12.06 -4.93
N VAL A 308 4.47 11.36 -5.29
CA VAL A 308 4.54 10.01 -5.90
C VAL A 308 3.86 9.86 -7.26
N VAL A 309 3.21 10.90 -7.80
CA VAL A 309 2.59 10.86 -9.15
C VAL A 309 3.23 11.91 -10.05
N LEU A 310 3.33 13.14 -9.55
CA LEU A 310 3.85 14.26 -10.32
C LEU A 310 5.28 14.06 -10.83
N PRO A 311 6.22 13.42 -10.08
CA PRO A 311 7.51 13.02 -10.64
C PRO A 311 7.38 12.11 -11.87
N GLY A 312 6.43 11.17 -11.87
CA GLY A 312 6.15 10.31 -13.02
C GLY A 312 5.77 11.09 -14.28
N ILE A 313 4.86 12.06 -14.13
CA ILE A 313 4.44 12.94 -15.23
C ILE A 313 5.63 13.80 -15.72
N ALA A 314 6.46 14.29 -14.81
CA ALA A 314 7.67 15.02 -15.17
C ALA A 314 8.66 14.16 -15.94
N ALA A 315 8.89 12.91 -15.50
CA ALA A 315 9.71 11.95 -16.23
C ALA A 315 9.14 11.67 -17.62
N TYR A 316 7.82 11.58 -17.78
CA TYR A 316 7.17 11.42 -19.09
C TYR A 316 7.46 12.59 -20.02
N VAL A 317 7.28 13.83 -19.57
CA VAL A 317 7.55 15.02 -20.40
C VAL A 317 9.04 15.13 -20.74
N LEU A 318 9.94 14.88 -19.79
CA LEU A 318 11.39 14.87 -20.05
C LEU A 318 11.76 13.79 -21.07
N HIS A 319 11.18 12.60 -20.93
CA HIS A 319 11.39 11.51 -21.88
C HIS A 319 10.89 11.86 -23.28
N LYS A 320 9.66 12.38 -23.41
CA LYS A 320 9.11 12.86 -24.68
C LYS A 320 9.99 13.93 -25.35
N ASN A 321 10.74 14.71 -24.56
CA ASN A 321 11.65 15.75 -25.03
C ASN A 321 13.13 15.31 -25.12
N GLY A 322 13.38 14.01 -25.24
CA GLY A 322 14.69 13.46 -25.60
C GLY A 322 15.62 13.12 -24.44
N LEU A 323 15.20 13.34 -23.18
CA LEU A 323 15.96 12.88 -22.01
C LEU A 323 15.61 11.43 -21.68
N PHE A 324 16.45 10.78 -20.87
CA PHE A 324 16.21 9.47 -20.28
C PHE A 324 15.79 8.34 -21.25
N GLN A 325 16.23 8.41 -22.51
CA GLN A 325 15.81 7.48 -23.55
C GLN A 325 16.26 6.04 -23.27
N ARG A 326 17.47 5.87 -22.71
CA ARG A 326 18.02 4.55 -22.42
C ARG A 326 17.61 4.07 -21.04
N GLU A 327 17.49 5.01 -20.11
CA GLU A 327 17.26 4.77 -18.70
C GLU A 327 15.81 4.39 -18.42
N MET A 328 14.85 4.85 -19.24
CA MET A 328 13.46 4.42 -19.18
C MET A 328 13.21 3.09 -19.89
N ALA A 329 14.20 2.54 -20.58
CA ALA A 329 14.05 1.33 -21.38
C ALA A 329 14.69 0.10 -20.72
N ASN A 330 14.12 -1.08 -20.97
CA ASN A 330 14.76 -2.34 -20.64
C ASN A 330 15.86 -2.70 -21.67
N GLN A 331 16.52 -3.85 -21.46
CA GLN A 331 17.57 -4.34 -22.37
C GLN A 331 17.09 -4.54 -23.83
N ALA A 332 15.78 -4.73 -24.05
CA ALA A 332 15.19 -4.86 -25.37
C ALA A 332 14.81 -3.51 -26.02
N GLY A 333 15.02 -2.39 -25.32
CA GLY A 333 14.65 -1.05 -25.78
C GLY A 333 13.20 -0.66 -25.52
N ASN A 334 12.43 -1.47 -24.80
CA ASN A 334 11.03 -1.18 -24.49
C ASN A 334 10.94 -0.33 -23.23
N ILE A 335 10.05 0.68 -23.25
CA ILE A 335 9.82 1.56 -22.12
C ILE A 335 9.21 0.78 -20.95
N ILE A 336 9.81 0.91 -19.77
CA ILE A 336 9.32 0.38 -18.50
C ILE A 336 8.96 1.57 -17.60
N PRO A 337 7.66 1.89 -17.44
CA PRO A 337 7.22 3.03 -16.66
C PRO A 337 7.78 3.09 -15.23
N ASP A 338 7.95 1.94 -14.56
CA ASP A 338 8.48 1.88 -13.19
C ASP A 338 9.92 2.43 -13.04
N HIS A 339 10.65 2.69 -14.14
CA HIS A 339 11.95 3.39 -14.11
C HIS A 339 11.82 4.90 -13.83
N ALA A 340 10.61 5.47 -13.92
CA ALA A 340 10.36 6.92 -13.86
C ALA A 340 10.90 7.60 -12.60
N TYR A 341 10.64 7.06 -11.41
CA TYR A 341 11.16 7.68 -10.18
C TYR A 341 12.66 7.45 -9.99
N PRO A 342 13.19 6.21 -10.12
CA PRO A 342 14.63 5.98 -10.00
C PRO A 342 15.48 6.80 -10.97
N VAL A 343 15.02 7.02 -12.21
CA VAL A 343 15.79 7.82 -13.17
C VAL A 343 15.92 9.28 -12.75
N LEU A 344 14.87 9.86 -12.16
CA LEU A 344 14.89 11.25 -11.69
C LEU A 344 15.86 11.45 -10.51
N LEU A 345 16.17 10.39 -9.74
CA LEU A 345 17.21 10.48 -8.72
C LEU A 345 18.61 10.74 -9.31
N ASN A 346 18.82 10.43 -10.59
CA ASN A 346 20.07 10.77 -11.28
C ASN A 346 20.22 12.28 -11.54
N LEU A 347 19.16 13.09 -11.36
CA LEU A 347 19.21 14.55 -11.46
C LEU A 347 19.79 15.21 -10.21
N LEU A 348 19.79 14.49 -9.08
CA LEU A 348 20.28 15.03 -7.83
C LEU A 348 21.80 15.28 -7.92
N PRO A 349 22.30 16.40 -7.37
CA PRO A 349 23.73 16.65 -7.30
C PRO A 349 24.42 15.59 -6.45
N THR A 350 25.74 15.44 -6.67
CA THR A 350 26.58 14.55 -5.86
C THR A 350 26.37 14.80 -4.37
N GLY A 351 26.29 13.74 -3.59
CA GLY A 351 25.97 13.75 -2.16
C GLY A 351 24.46 13.67 -1.90
N LEU A 352 23.66 14.53 -2.55
CA LEU A 352 22.19 14.45 -2.42
C LEU A 352 21.64 13.21 -3.14
N LYS A 353 22.24 12.84 -4.28
CA LYS A 353 21.97 11.56 -4.96
C LYS A 353 22.25 10.38 -4.04
N GLY A 354 23.42 10.35 -3.40
CA GLY A 354 23.78 9.32 -2.40
C GLY A 354 22.80 9.26 -1.22
N LEU A 355 22.38 10.41 -0.70
CA LEU A 355 21.40 10.48 0.40
C LEU A 355 20.04 9.91 -0.01
N SER A 356 19.51 10.34 -1.16
CA SER A 356 18.21 9.86 -1.66
C SER A 356 18.25 8.38 -2.01
N PHE A 357 19.35 7.89 -2.59
CA PHE A 357 19.56 6.47 -2.83
C PHE A 357 19.60 5.67 -1.52
N ALA A 358 20.25 6.20 -0.47
CA ALA A 358 20.29 5.58 0.84
C ALA A 358 18.91 5.51 1.49
N ALA A 359 18.16 6.60 1.42
CA ALA A 359 16.79 6.69 1.92
C ALA A 359 15.85 5.71 1.22
N LEU A 360 15.90 5.67 -0.13
CA LEU A 360 15.10 4.74 -0.93
C LEU A 360 15.45 3.28 -0.62
N THR A 361 16.74 2.93 -0.60
CA THR A 361 17.20 1.58 -0.25
C THR A 361 16.73 1.17 1.15
N ALA A 362 16.86 2.08 2.12
CA ALA A 362 16.41 1.82 3.49
C ALA A 362 14.89 1.63 3.57
N ALA A 363 14.11 2.41 2.82
CA ALA A 363 12.66 2.31 2.75
C ALA A 363 12.19 0.99 2.13
N ILE A 364 12.85 0.54 1.05
CA ILE A 364 12.61 -0.77 0.42
C ILE A 364 12.85 -1.88 1.45
N VAL A 365 14.01 -1.87 2.11
CA VAL A 365 14.40 -2.90 3.07
C VAL A 365 13.48 -2.91 4.29
N ALA A 366 13.09 -1.74 4.80
CA ALA A 366 12.12 -1.63 5.88
C ALA A 366 10.74 -2.17 5.48
N SER A 367 10.28 -1.86 4.26
CA SER A 367 9.02 -2.37 3.72
C SER A 367 9.03 -3.89 3.60
N LEU A 368 10.11 -4.46 3.03
CA LEU A 368 10.33 -5.91 2.95
C LEU A 368 10.31 -6.54 4.34
N ALA A 369 11.02 -5.95 5.30
CA ALA A 369 11.11 -6.47 6.65
C ALA A 369 9.76 -6.42 7.39
N GLY A 370 9.01 -5.33 7.26
CA GLY A 370 7.68 -5.19 7.83
C GLY A 370 6.68 -6.21 7.27
N LYS A 371 6.71 -6.45 5.95
CA LYS A 371 5.87 -7.47 5.29
C LYS A 371 6.27 -8.89 5.71
N ALA A 372 7.57 -9.21 5.70
CA ALA A 372 8.08 -10.52 6.10
C ALA A 372 7.80 -10.83 7.58
N ASN A 373 7.89 -9.84 8.47
CA ASN A 373 7.48 -10.00 9.87
C ASN A 373 5.97 -10.28 9.99
N SER A 374 5.14 -9.59 9.21
CA SER A 374 3.69 -9.83 9.20
C SER A 374 3.35 -11.25 8.73
N ILE A 375 3.99 -11.72 7.65
CA ILE A 375 3.89 -13.10 7.16
C ILE A 375 4.28 -14.09 8.26
N SER A 376 5.42 -13.86 8.90
CA SER A 376 5.92 -14.68 10.00
C SER A 376 4.93 -14.77 11.16
N THR A 377 4.35 -13.64 11.56
CA THR A 377 3.40 -13.55 12.67
C THR A 377 2.09 -14.27 12.34
N ILE A 378 1.51 -14.00 11.16
CA ILE A 378 0.28 -14.64 10.70
C ILE A 378 0.48 -16.15 10.63
N PHE A 379 1.55 -16.62 10.00
CA PHE A 379 1.79 -18.05 9.89
C PHE A 379 2.05 -18.72 11.24
N THR A 380 2.86 -18.12 12.11
CA THR A 380 3.17 -18.73 13.41
C THR A 380 1.98 -18.76 14.35
N LEU A 381 1.22 -17.66 14.46
CA LEU A 381 0.13 -17.54 15.42
C LEU A 381 -1.20 -18.10 14.89
N ASP A 382 -1.54 -17.80 13.63
CA ASP A 382 -2.84 -18.17 13.08
C ASP A 382 -2.85 -19.54 12.39
N ILE A 383 -1.68 -20.06 12.00
CA ILE A 383 -1.59 -21.38 11.34
C ILE A 383 -0.84 -22.39 12.24
N TYR A 384 0.43 -22.14 12.54
CA TYR A 384 1.29 -23.10 13.24
C TYR A 384 0.79 -23.40 14.66
N ARG A 385 0.56 -22.37 15.49
CA ARG A 385 0.06 -22.56 16.86
C ARG A 385 -1.32 -23.21 16.88
N LYS A 386 -2.23 -22.83 15.97
CA LYS A 386 -3.61 -23.37 15.97
C LYS A 386 -3.69 -24.83 15.50
N PHE A 387 -2.96 -25.19 14.45
CA PHE A 387 -3.15 -26.47 13.76
C PHE A 387 -2.00 -27.47 13.93
N PHE A 388 -0.77 -27.00 14.13
CA PHE A 388 0.41 -27.88 14.17
C PHE A 388 0.95 -28.10 15.58
N ASN A 389 0.99 -27.06 16.42
CA ASN A 389 1.48 -27.17 17.79
C ASN A 389 0.84 -26.16 18.75
N LYS A 390 -0.29 -26.56 19.35
CA LYS A 390 -1.11 -25.74 20.26
C LYS A 390 -0.39 -25.28 21.52
N ASN A 391 0.59 -26.05 21.97
CA ASN A 391 1.35 -25.80 23.19
C ASN A 391 2.80 -25.39 22.87
N ALA A 392 3.06 -24.85 21.68
CA ALA A 392 4.38 -24.33 21.33
C ALA A 392 4.82 -23.25 22.34
N SER A 393 6.03 -23.39 22.87
CA SER A 393 6.64 -22.35 23.69
C SER A 393 6.95 -21.11 22.83
N GLU A 394 7.02 -19.94 23.46
CA GLU A 394 7.36 -18.67 22.80
C GLU A 394 8.69 -18.77 22.02
N ALA A 395 9.71 -19.42 22.59
CA ALA A 395 10.98 -19.65 21.89
C ALA A 395 10.83 -20.47 20.60
N LYS A 396 9.95 -21.49 20.61
CA LYS A 396 9.67 -22.32 19.43
C LYS A 396 8.89 -21.53 18.37
N LEU A 397 7.93 -20.71 18.79
CA LEU A 397 7.19 -19.82 17.90
C LEU A 397 8.12 -18.80 17.23
N VAL A 398 9.03 -18.16 17.98
CA VAL A 398 10.02 -17.22 17.44
C VAL A 398 10.94 -17.90 16.44
N ASN A 399 11.49 -19.08 16.74
CA ASN A 399 12.38 -19.79 15.82
C ASN A 399 11.66 -20.23 14.54
N PHE A 400 10.42 -20.70 14.65
CA PHE A 400 9.62 -21.05 13.48
C PHE A 400 9.22 -19.81 12.66
N GLY A 401 9.02 -18.68 13.34
CA GLY A 401 8.82 -17.39 12.70
C GLY A 401 10.02 -16.96 11.86
N LYS A 402 11.25 -17.12 12.39
CA LYS A 402 12.48 -16.85 11.64
C LYS A 402 12.62 -17.75 10.41
N LEU A 403 12.28 -19.03 10.52
CA LEU A 403 12.25 -19.95 9.38
C LEU A 403 11.23 -19.50 8.32
N THR A 404 10.05 -19.05 8.76
CA THR A 404 9.00 -18.55 7.87
C THR A 404 9.45 -17.32 7.08
N VAL A 405 10.19 -16.40 7.72
CA VAL A 405 10.80 -15.25 7.04
C VAL A 405 11.70 -15.73 5.89
N VAL A 406 12.66 -16.61 6.17
CA VAL A 406 13.58 -17.12 5.14
C VAL A 406 12.80 -17.82 4.02
N ALA A 407 11.85 -18.68 4.36
CA ALA A 407 11.03 -19.38 3.38
C ALA A 407 10.23 -18.40 2.48
N SER A 408 9.67 -17.34 3.06
CA SER A 408 8.92 -16.33 2.29
C SER A 408 9.79 -15.58 1.27
N PHE A 409 11.03 -15.23 1.63
CA PHE A 409 11.96 -14.59 0.69
C PHE A 409 12.45 -15.55 -0.39
N VAL A 410 12.67 -16.82 -0.07
CA VAL A 410 12.99 -17.84 -1.09
C VAL A 410 11.87 -17.93 -2.12
N ILE A 411 10.61 -17.96 -1.68
CA ILE A 411 9.45 -17.94 -2.59
C ILE A 411 9.43 -16.65 -3.40
N ALA A 412 9.60 -15.48 -2.76
CA ALA A 412 9.59 -14.20 -3.46
C ALA A 412 10.67 -14.13 -4.55
N ILE A 413 11.90 -14.56 -4.27
CA ILE A 413 13.01 -14.65 -5.24
C ILE A 413 12.63 -15.51 -6.45
N LEU A 414 11.91 -16.62 -6.25
CA LEU A 414 11.45 -17.48 -7.34
C LEU A 414 10.33 -16.84 -8.19
N VAL A 415 9.54 -15.94 -7.59
CA VAL A 415 8.42 -15.26 -8.25
C VAL A 415 8.88 -14.01 -9.02
N VAL A 416 9.84 -13.24 -8.49
CA VAL A 416 10.31 -11.96 -9.05
C VAL A 416 10.66 -12.01 -10.54
N PRO A 417 11.34 -13.04 -11.10
CA PRO A 417 11.64 -13.08 -12.52
C PRO A 417 10.41 -12.98 -13.43
N GLN A 418 9.23 -13.46 -12.99
CA GLN A 418 7.99 -13.32 -13.76
C GLN A 418 7.45 -11.88 -13.73
N LEU A 419 7.79 -11.10 -12.70
CA LEU A 419 7.37 -9.70 -12.56
C LEU A 419 8.14 -8.77 -13.51
N ARG A 420 9.29 -9.19 -14.07
CA ARG A 420 10.04 -8.41 -15.07
C ARG A 420 9.30 -8.21 -16.39
N LYS A 421 8.24 -8.99 -16.63
CA LYS A 421 7.37 -8.87 -17.81
C LYS A 421 6.22 -7.89 -17.60
N LEU A 422 6.08 -7.37 -16.39
CA LEU A 422 5.05 -6.39 -16.09
C LEU A 422 5.48 -5.03 -16.62
N ASP A 423 4.51 -4.28 -17.12
CA ASP A 423 4.64 -2.86 -17.44
C ASP A 423 4.59 -1.99 -16.18
N GLN A 424 3.63 -2.25 -15.29
CA GLN A 424 3.39 -1.48 -14.07
C GLN A 424 3.19 -2.42 -12.88
N ALA A 425 4.16 -2.47 -11.97
CA ALA A 425 4.04 -3.30 -10.76
C ALA A 425 2.88 -2.86 -9.86
N PHE A 426 2.53 -1.56 -9.86
CA PHE A 426 1.41 -1.06 -9.07
C PHE A 426 0.08 -1.69 -9.53
N GLN A 427 -0.17 -1.76 -10.83
CA GLN A 427 -1.39 -2.36 -11.37
C GLN A 427 -1.45 -3.87 -11.10
N TYR A 428 -0.31 -4.57 -11.19
CA TYR A 428 -0.21 -5.95 -10.73
C TYR A 428 -0.60 -6.11 -9.26
N ILE A 429 -0.07 -5.27 -8.37
CA ILE A 429 -0.42 -5.31 -6.94
C ILE A 429 -1.92 -5.13 -6.75
N GLN A 430 -2.50 -4.14 -7.43
CA GLN A 430 -3.92 -3.81 -7.32
C GLN A 430 -4.82 -4.92 -7.87
N GLU A 431 -4.52 -5.44 -9.06
CA GLU A 431 -5.29 -6.50 -9.71
C GLU A 431 -5.30 -7.78 -8.87
N TYR A 432 -4.13 -8.27 -8.46
CA TYR A 432 -4.02 -9.55 -7.75
C TYR A 432 -4.50 -9.47 -6.30
N THR A 433 -4.35 -8.32 -5.65
CA THR A 433 -5.04 -8.05 -4.37
C THR A 433 -6.56 -8.00 -4.56
N GLY A 434 -7.01 -7.58 -5.74
CA GLY A 434 -8.40 -7.55 -6.18
C GLY A 434 -9.07 -8.93 -6.32
N PHE A 435 -8.32 -10.03 -6.36
CA PHE A 435 -8.92 -11.38 -6.33
C PHE A 435 -9.56 -11.72 -4.98
N ILE A 436 -9.03 -11.11 -3.92
CA ILE A 436 -9.36 -11.42 -2.54
C ILE A 436 -10.19 -10.30 -1.93
N SER A 437 -9.83 -9.04 -2.18
CA SER A 437 -10.44 -7.87 -1.55
C SER A 437 -11.98 -7.79 -1.63
N PRO A 438 -12.64 -8.13 -2.75
CA PRO A 438 -14.10 -8.12 -2.86
C PRO A 438 -14.79 -9.04 -1.85
N GLY A 439 -14.41 -10.32 -1.79
CA GLY A 439 -14.99 -11.27 -0.83
C GLY A 439 -14.67 -10.89 0.61
N VAL A 440 -13.42 -10.47 0.87
CA VAL A 440 -13.02 -10.01 2.20
C VAL A 440 -13.84 -8.81 2.64
N PHE A 441 -13.99 -7.80 1.78
CA PHE A 441 -14.77 -6.62 2.11
C PHE A 441 -16.24 -6.97 2.34
N ALA A 442 -16.84 -7.87 1.55
CA ALA A 442 -18.20 -8.36 1.78
C ALA A 442 -18.36 -9.01 3.18
N ILE A 443 -17.38 -9.83 3.59
CA ILE A 443 -17.35 -10.47 4.92
C ILE A 443 -17.30 -9.44 6.04
N PHE A 444 -16.46 -8.42 5.92
CA PHE A 444 -16.35 -7.37 6.93
C PHE A 444 -17.58 -6.47 6.94
N PHE A 445 -18.03 -6.00 5.78
CA PHE A 445 -19.16 -5.10 5.63
C PHE A 445 -20.45 -5.69 6.21
N LEU A 446 -20.82 -6.91 5.80
CA LEU A 446 -21.98 -7.61 6.40
C LEU A 446 -21.74 -8.05 7.85
N GLY A 447 -20.48 -8.24 8.25
CA GLY A 447 -20.10 -8.53 9.62
C GLY A 447 -20.37 -7.36 10.56
N PHE A 448 -20.03 -6.14 10.12
CA PHE A 448 -20.35 -4.91 10.82
C PHE A 448 -21.84 -4.64 10.80
N PHE A 449 -22.41 -4.41 9.61
CA PHE A 449 -23.68 -3.71 9.52
C PHE A 449 -24.91 -4.63 9.53
N TRP A 450 -24.73 -5.94 9.45
CA TRP A 450 -25.84 -6.89 9.48
C TRP A 450 -25.65 -7.99 10.54
N LYS A 451 -26.36 -7.85 11.66
CA LYS A 451 -26.26 -8.77 12.81
C LYS A 451 -26.60 -10.23 12.45
N ARG A 452 -27.39 -10.45 11.41
CA ARG A 452 -27.84 -11.79 11.00
C ARG A 452 -26.76 -12.62 10.30
N THR A 453 -25.76 -11.99 9.67
CA THR A 453 -24.76 -12.66 8.82
C THR A 453 -24.13 -13.86 9.52
N THR A 454 -24.15 -15.03 8.89
CA THR A 454 -23.69 -16.29 9.48
C THR A 454 -22.27 -16.65 9.04
N SER A 455 -21.59 -17.51 9.80
CA SER A 455 -20.25 -17.99 9.43
C SER A 455 -20.24 -18.80 8.13
N ALA A 456 -21.33 -19.51 7.82
CA ALA A 456 -21.47 -20.25 6.56
C ALA A 456 -21.52 -19.31 5.35
N ALA A 457 -22.25 -18.19 5.47
CA ALA A 457 -22.25 -17.14 4.46
C ALA A 457 -20.84 -16.55 4.27
N ALA A 458 -20.15 -16.20 5.36
CA ALA A 458 -18.80 -15.66 5.30
C ALA A 458 -17.78 -16.63 4.68
N LEU A 459 -17.81 -17.92 5.04
CA LEU A 459 -16.96 -18.94 4.43
C LEU A 459 -17.23 -19.09 2.93
N THR A 460 -18.49 -18.98 2.51
CA THR A 460 -18.85 -19.08 1.10
C THR A 460 -18.24 -17.95 0.28
N ALA A 461 -18.35 -16.70 0.74
CA ALA A 461 -17.70 -15.56 0.10
C ALA A 461 -16.17 -15.69 0.09
N ALA A 462 -15.58 -16.16 1.20
CA ALA A 462 -14.15 -16.39 1.28
C ALA A 462 -13.69 -17.41 0.22
N VAL A 463 -14.34 -18.57 0.13
CA VAL A 463 -13.96 -19.61 -0.83
C VAL A 463 -14.21 -19.18 -2.28
N LEU A 464 -15.30 -18.44 -2.55
CA LEU A 464 -15.70 -18.11 -3.92
C LEU A 464 -15.02 -16.86 -4.51
N THR A 465 -14.48 -15.95 -3.70
CA THR A 465 -13.88 -14.70 -4.23
C THR A 465 -12.76 -14.98 -5.23
N ILE A 466 -11.87 -15.93 -4.95
CA ILE A 466 -10.77 -16.27 -5.86
C ILE A 466 -11.29 -16.98 -7.13
N PRO A 467 -12.07 -18.08 -7.06
CA PRO A 467 -12.65 -18.70 -8.26
C PRO A 467 -13.45 -17.75 -9.13
N LEU A 468 -14.28 -16.87 -8.55
CA LEU A 468 -15.06 -15.90 -9.31
C LEU A 468 -14.16 -14.86 -9.98
N SER A 469 -13.16 -14.34 -9.27
CA SER A 469 -12.19 -13.39 -9.84
C SER A 469 -11.36 -14.01 -10.96
N THR A 470 -10.91 -15.26 -10.78
CA THR A 470 -10.20 -16.05 -11.79
C THR A 470 -11.07 -16.30 -13.01
N PHE A 471 -12.32 -16.72 -12.81
CA PHE A 471 -13.27 -16.93 -13.89
C PHE A 471 -13.48 -15.65 -14.70
N LEU A 472 -13.75 -14.52 -14.05
CA LEU A 472 -13.91 -13.24 -14.73
C LEU A 472 -12.62 -12.81 -15.45
N LYS A 473 -11.43 -13.00 -14.85
CA LYS A 473 -10.17 -12.62 -15.50
C LYS A 473 -9.94 -13.34 -16.83
N PHE A 474 -10.20 -14.64 -16.87
CA PHE A 474 -9.86 -15.47 -18.02
C PHE A 474 -11.00 -15.61 -19.04
N GLN A 475 -12.26 -15.50 -18.61
CA GLN A 475 -13.42 -15.62 -19.50
C GLN A 475 -13.93 -14.27 -20.01
N PHE A 476 -13.65 -13.19 -19.29
CA PHE A 476 -14.05 -11.82 -19.64
C PHE A 476 -12.86 -10.86 -19.50
N PRO A 477 -11.75 -11.10 -20.23
CA PRO A 477 -10.55 -10.28 -20.15
C PRO A 477 -10.77 -8.81 -20.57
N GLU A 478 -11.82 -8.55 -21.36
CA GLU A 478 -12.26 -7.22 -21.79
C GLU A 478 -12.87 -6.38 -20.68
N ILE A 479 -13.25 -6.98 -19.55
CA ILE A 479 -13.77 -6.24 -18.40
C ILE A 479 -12.58 -5.73 -17.56
N PRO A 480 -12.45 -4.42 -17.35
CA PRO A 480 -11.44 -3.81 -16.48
C PRO A 480 -11.41 -4.46 -15.09
N PHE A 481 -10.22 -4.61 -14.50
CA PHE A 481 -10.11 -5.40 -13.28
C PHE A 481 -10.87 -4.79 -12.09
N LEU A 482 -10.94 -3.45 -12.00
CA LEU A 482 -11.73 -2.75 -10.98
C LEU A 482 -13.23 -3.04 -11.11
N ASP A 483 -13.74 -3.16 -12.33
CA ASP A 483 -15.15 -3.52 -12.56
C ASP A 483 -15.40 -4.99 -12.22
N ARG A 484 -14.47 -5.89 -12.58
CA ARG A 484 -14.54 -7.30 -12.12
C ARG A 484 -14.58 -7.39 -10.60
N MET A 485 -13.79 -6.60 -9.88
CA MET A 485 -13.85 -6.53 -8.41
C MET A 485 -15.26 -6.13 -7.93
N GLY A 486 -15.87 -5.13 -8.57
CA GLY A 486 -17.25 -4.71 -8.30
C GLY A 486 -18.26 -5.85 -8.47
N ILE A 487 -18.18 -6.56 -9.60
CA ILE A 487 -19.04 -7.71 -9.91
C ILE A 487 -18.87 -8.81 -8.85
N VAL A 488 -17.63 -9.20 -8.53
CA VAL A 488 -17.36 -10.25 -7.53
C VAL A 488 -17.88 -9.85 -6.15
N PHE A 489 -17.71 -8.58 -5.76
CA PHE A 489 -18.26 -8.09 -4.50
C PHE A 489 -19.77 -8.21 -4.44
N VAL A 490 -20.49 -7.77 -5.48
CA VAL A 490 -21.95 -7.86 -5.55
C VAL A 490 -22.41 -9.32 -5.49
N VAL A 491 -21.77 -10.21 -6.26
CA VAL A 491 -22.09 -11.64 -6.24
C VAL A 491 -21.86 -12.23 -4.85
N CYS A 492 -20.72 -11.96 -4.21
CA CYS A 492 -20.44 -12.40 -2.84
C CYS A 492 -21.47 -11.88 -1.85
N MET A 493 -21.84 -10.60 -1.93
CA MET A 493 -22.85 -9.98 -1.08
C MET A 493 -24.22 -10.66 -1.24
N VAL A 494 -24.68 -10.87 -2.48
CA VAL A 494 -25.96 -11.53 -2.77
C VAL A 494 -25.96 -12.96 -2.22
N LEU A 495 -24.92 -13.74 -2.48
CA LEU A 495 -24.81 -15.11 -1.97
C LEU A 495 -24.80 -15.15 -0.44
N MET A 496 -24.05 -14.25 0.20
CA MET A 496 -24.02 -14.13 1.65
C MET A 496 -25.40 -13.80 2.22
N ILE A 497 -26.15 -12.89 1.57
CA ILE A 497 -27.51 -12.53 1.96
C ILE A 497 -28.44 -13.72 1.83
N ILE A 498 -28.43 -14.43 0.70
CA ILE A 498 -29.27 -15.60 0.46
C ILE A 498 -29.00 -16.68 1.51
N ILE A 499 -27.73 -17.07 1.71
CA ILE A 499 -27.35 -18.10 2.69
C ILE A 499 -27.75 -17.70 4.11
N THR A 500 -27.57 -16.42 4.46
CA THR A 500 -27.97 -15.91 5.77
C THR A 500 -29.50 -15.97 5.96
N LEU A 501 -30.28 -15.59 4.95
CA LEU A 501 -31.74 -15.61 5.03
C LEU A 501 -32.30 -17.04 5.08
N LEU A 502 -31.64 -17.99 4.41
CA LEU A 502 -31.99 -19.40 4.42
C LEU A 502 -31.59 -20.12 5.72
N ASP A 503 -30.60 -19.64 6.48
CA ASP A 503 -30.25 -20.20 7.79
C ASP A 503 -31.22 -19.71 8.88
N PRO A 504 -32.07 -20.58 9.47
CA PRO A 504 -33.00 -20.18 10.53
C PRO A 504 -32.30 -19.63 11.77
N ARG A 505 -31.05 -20.06 12.04
CA ARG A 505 -30.24 -19.61 13.18
C ARG A 505 -29.79 -18.15 13.04
N SER A 506 -29.88 -17.57 11.84
CA SER A 506 -29.51 -16.18 11.58
C SER A 506 -30.39 -15.17 12.32
N LYS A 507 -31.65 -15.50 12.63
CA LYS A 507 -32.61 -14.56 13.24
C LYS A 507 -32.16 -14.09 14.63
N ASN A 508 -31.58 -15.00 15.42
CA ASN A 508 -31.08 -14.74 16.76
C ASN A 508 -29.58 -15.03 16.85
N ASN A 509 -28.80 -14.49 15.90
CA ASN A 509 -27.36 -14.73 15.85
C ASN A 509 -26.67 -14.11 17.09
N PRO A 510 -26.11 -14.91 18.02
CA PRO A 510 -25.52 -14.40 19.26
C PRO A 510 -24.18 -13.70 19.04
N LYS A 511 -23.59 -13.83 17.84
CA LYS A 511 -22.30 -13.21 17.48
C LYS A 511 -22.44 -11.89 16.74
N GLY A 512 -23.67 -11.36 16.61
CA GLY A 512 -23.89 -10.04 16.03
C GLY A 512 -23.25 -8.94 16.89
N LEU A 513 -22.61 -7.96 16.24
CA LEU A 513 -21.94 -6.87 16.96
C LEU A 513 -22.93 -5.89 17.58
N GLU A 514 -22.50 -5.27 18.68
CA GLU A 514 -23.21 -4.16 19.28
C GLU A 514 -22.99 -2.89 18.46
N ILE A 515 -24.09 -2.39 17.90
CA ILE A 515 -24.11 -1.14 17.15
C ILE A 515 -25.21 -0.27 17.74
N ASP A 516 -24.87 0.98 18.04
CA ASP A 516 -25.77 2.01 18.49
C ASP A 516 -25.56 3.28 17.65
N GLY A 517 -26.63 3.90 17.17
CA GLY A 517 -26.52 5.04 16.26
C GLY A 517 -25.76 6.24 16.83
N SER A 518 -25.72 6.41 18.16
CA SER A 518 -24.98 7.50 18.79
C SER A 518 -23.46 7.39 18.62
N MET A 519 -22.94 6.17 18.41
CA MET A 519 -21.49 5.95 18.24
C MET A 519 -20.94 6.59 16.96
N PHE A 520 -21.79 6.82 15.96
CA PHE A 520 -21.42 7.44 14.69
C PHE A 520 -21.44 8.97 14.75
N LYS A 521 -21.95 9.57 15.83
CA LYS A 521 -21.91 11.03 16.00
C LYS A 521 -20.47 11.51 16.09
N THR A 522 -20.14 12.50 15.29
CA THR A 522 -18.82 13.14 15.25
C THR A 522 -18.85 14.50 15.95
N THR A 523 -17.67 15.03 16.26
CA THR A 523 -17.55 16.41 16.75
C THR A 523 -17.73 17.40 15.60
N THR A 524 -18.17 18.62 15.90
CA THR A 524 -18.31 19.69 14.90
C THR A 524 -17.00 19.94 14.14
N THR A 525 -15.86 19.94 14.85
CA THR A 525 -14.54 20.10 14.22
C THR A 525 -14.25 19.01 13.20
N PHE A 526 -14.52 17.75 13.52
CA PHE A 526 -14.33 16.63 12.58
C PHE A 526 -15.23 16.78 11.36
N ALA A 527 -16.50 17.16 11.56
CA ALA A 527 -17.46 17.35 10.47
C ALA A 527 -17.03 18.49 9.52
N VAL A 528 -16.60 19.64 10.06
CA VAL A 528 -16.11 20.78 9.25
C VAL A 528 -14.89 20.38 8.43
N LEU A 529 -13.91 19.70 9.04
CA LEU A 529 -12.72 19.24 8.32
C LEU A 529 -13.06 18.20 7.24
N SER A 530 -14.06 17.35 7.49
CA SER A 530 -14.52 16.37 6.49
C SER A 530 -15.17 17.06 5.30
N VAL A 531 -16.02 18.07 5.53
CA VAL A 531 -16.61 18.87 4.46
C VAL A 531 -15.54 19.60 3.65
N LEU A 532 -14.50 20.14 4.31
CA LEU A 532 -13.38 20.79 3.62
C LEU A 532 -12.64 19.81 2.70
N ILE A 533 -12.30 18.61 3.21
CA ILE A 533 -11.63 17.57 2.41
C ILE A 533 -12.50 17.17 1.22
N CYS A 534 -13.80 16.92 1.43
CA CYS A 534 -14.73 16.61 0.34
C CYS A 534 -14.83 17.75 -0.69
N GLY A 535 -14.82 19.01 -0.24
CA GLY A 535 -14.82 20.18 -1.11
C GLY A 535 -13.55 20.28 -1.97
N ILE A 536 -12.38 20.01 -1.38
CA ILE A 536 -11.10 19.95 -2.11
C ILE A 536 -11.13 18.82 -3.15
N LEU A 537 -11.59 17.61 -2.76
CA LEU A 537 -11.72 16.49 -3.67
C LEU A 537 -12.65 16.82 -4.85
N ALA A 538 -13.83 17.38 -4.56
CA ALA A 538 -14.76 17.80 -5.60
C ALA A 538 -14.11 18.82 -6.56
N ALA A 539 -13.42 19.83 -6.02
CA ALA A 539 -12.73 20.82 -6.84
C ALA A 539 -11.63 20.19 -7.72
N LEU A 540 -10.86 19.24 -7.18
CA LEU A 540 -9.81 18.53 -7.92
C LEU A 540 -10.40 17.70 -9.06
N TYR A 541 -11.39 16.84 -8.79
CA TYR A 541 -12.03 16.03 -9.83
C TYR A 541 -12.76 16.88 -10.87
N ILE A 542 -13.37 18.02 -10.50
CA ILE A 542 -13.99 18.94 -11.47
C ILE A 542 -12.94 19.65 -12.33
N SER A 543 -11.80 20.05 -11.75
CA SER A 543 -10.77 20.80 -12.47
C SER A 543 -9.99 19.94 -13.47
N PHE A 544 -9.95 18.63 -13.23
CA PHE A 544 -9.21 17.64 -14.01
C PHE A 544 -10.13 16.58 -14.63
N TRP A 545 -11.43 16.86 -14.74
CA TRP A 545 -12.38 15.95 -15.39
C TRP A 545 -12.07 15.78 -16.88
#